data_AF-A0A968BQA5-F1
#
_entry.id   AF-A0A968BQA5-F1
#
_cell.length_a   1.000
_cell.length_b   1.000
_cell.length_c   1.000
_cell.angle_alpha   90.00
_cell.angle_beta   90.00
_cell.angle_gamma   90.00
#
_symmetry.space_group_name_H-M   'P 1'
#
loop_
_entity.id
_entity.type
_entity.pdbx_description
1 polymer ?
#
loop_
_entity_poly.entity_id
_entity_poly.type
_entity_poly.pdbx_seq_one_letter_code
_entity_poly.pdbx_strand_id
1 'polypeptide(L)'
;MAVQRARTPEEYVDWVNQAIYEIEELRLSAEYDMEDMGASLGFVDELEKRVRELHAAMGEGSYRFVDQDLPFMELVDKYDTNALPFRYLLRQINETHRKGLDVGDT
;
A
#
# COMPACT_ATOMS: atom_id res chain seq x y z
N MET A 1 3.82 17.31 1.08
CA MET A 1 2.39 17.08 0.76
C MET A 1 1.75 16.50 2.01
N ALA A 2 0.59 17.01 2.44
CA ALA A 2 -0.13 16.45 3.59
C ALA A 2 -0.71 15.08 3.19
N VAL A 3 -0.52 14.07 4.03
CA VAL A 3 -1.08 12.73 3.82
C VAL A 3 -2.59 12.82 4.09
N GLN A 4 -3.42 12.58 3.08
CA GLN A 4 -4.87 12.58 3.23
C GLN A 4 -5.34 11.20 3.73
N ARG A 5 -6.26 11.21 4.69
CA ARG A 5 -6.90 10.01 5.25
C ARG A 5 -8.22 9.75 4.53
N ALA A 6 -8.61 8.48 4.38
CA ALA A 6 -9.86 8.15 3.70
C ALA A 6 -11.07 8.60 4.53
N ARG A 7 -12.11 9.08 3.88
CA ARG A 7 -13.35 9.55 4.53
C ARG A 7 -14.35 8.43 4.76
N THR A 8 -14.32 7.40 3.92
CA THR A 8 -15.24 6.25 3.96
C THR A 8 -14.47 4.94 3.88
N PRO A 9 -15.04 3.82 4.39
CA PRO A 9 -14.43 2.51 4.22
C PRO A 9 -14.31 2.11 2.74
N GLU A 10 -15.25 2.54 1.90
CA GLU A 10 -15.23 2.28 0.45
C GLU A 10 -14.05 2.99 -0.22
N GLU A 11 -13.81 4.26 0.12
CA GLU A 11 -12.64 5.01 -0.37
C GLU A 11 -11.33 4.38 0.10
N TYR A 12 -11.30 3.88 1.33
CA TYR A 12 -10.13 3.16 1.85
C TYR A 12 -9.87 1.84 1.11
N VAL A 13 -10.92 1.07 0.80
CA VAL A 13 -10.82 -0.16 -0.01
C VAL A 13 -10.37 0.16 -1.44
N ASP A 14 -10.87 1.26 -2.02
CA ASP A 14 -10.47 1.73 -3.35
C ASP A 14 -8.96 2.04 -3.40
N TRP A 15 -8.43 2.72 -2.38
CA TRP A 15 -6.99 2.98 -2.28
C TRP A 15 -6.16 1.71 -2.19
N VAL A 16 -6.63 0.70 -1.45
CA VAL A 16 -5.94 -0.59 -1.37
C VAL A 16 -5.98 -1.31 -2.72
N ASN A 17 -7.09 -1.27 -3.45
CA ASN A 17 -7.18 -1.82 -4.81
C ASN A 17 -6.26 -1.07 -5.79
N GLN A 18 -6.21 0.26 -5.72
CA GLN A 18 -5.29 1.06 -6.51
C GLN A 18 -3.83 0.70 -6.19
N ALA A 19 -3.48 0.49 -4.92
CA ALA A 19 -2.13 0.08 -4.55
C ALA A 19 -1.77 -1.30 -5.15
N ILE A 20 -2.69 -2.25 -5.16
CA ILE A 20 -2.47 -3.56 -5.81
C ILE A 20 -2.20 -3.38 -7.31
N TYR A 21 -3.02 -2.58 -8.00
CA TYR A 21 -2.83 -2.29 -9.42
C TYR A 21 -1.46 -1.67 -9.72
N GLU A 22 -1.05 -0.65 -8.96
CA GLU A 22 0.24 0.03 -9.14
C GLU A 22 1.43 -0.92 -8.89
N ILE A 23 1.31 -1.83 -7.92
CA ILE A 23 2.33 -2.86 -7.66
C ILE A 23 2.42 -3.83 -8.84
N GLU A 24 1.29 -4.27 -9.40
CA GLU A 24 1.25 -5.12 -10.59
C GLU A 24 1.86 -4.43 -11.82
N GLU A 25 1.56 -3.15 -12.03
CA GLU A 25 2.18 -2.36 -13.12
C GLU A 25 3.69 -2.19 -12.92
N LEU A 26 4.16 -1.93 -11.69
CA LEU A 26 5.57 -1.85 -11.39
C LEU A 26 6.28 -3.19 -11.65
N ARG A 27 5.65 -4.31 -11.27
CA ARG A 27 6.15 -5.67 -11.53
C ARG A 27 6.33 -5.90 -13.03
N LEU A 28 5.31 -5.58 -13.82
CA LEU A 28 5.37 -5.71 -15.28
C LEU A 28 6.48 -4.82 -15.85
N SER A 29 6.55 -3.55 -15.46
CA SER A 29 7.60 -2.64 -15.93
C SER A 29 9.00 -3.16 -15.59
N ALA A 30 9.18 -3.75 -14.41
CA ALA A 30 10.42 -4.37 -13.96
C ALA A 30 10.81 -5.62 -14.77
N GLU A 31 9.83 -6.41 -15.20
CA GLU A 31 10.06 -7.61 -16.02
C GLU A 31 10.48 -7.28 -17.47
N TYR A 32 10.04 -6.14 -18.01
CA TYR A 32 10.38 -5.71 -19.38
C TYR A 32 11.73 -4.98 -19.50
N ASP A 33 12.23 -4.35 -18.42
CA ASP A 33 13.53 -3.65 -18.37
C ASP A 33 14.66 -4.63 -17.97
N MET A 34 14.94 -5.59 -18.87
CA MET A 34 15.80 -6.79 -18.66
C MET A 34 17.32 -6.52 -18.50
N GLU A 35 17.75 -5.59 -17.65
CA GLU A 35 19.20 -5.43 -17.36
C GLU A 35 19.62 -5.61 -15.89
N ASP A 36 18.77 -5.41 -14.87
CA ASP A 36 19.23 -5.57 -13.48
C ASP A 36 18.10 -5.74 -12.44
N MET A 37 17.37 -6.87 -12.37
CA MET A 37 16.21 -6.96 -11.45
C MET A 37 15.96 -8.30 -10.72
N GLY A 38 17.01 -9.04 -10.34
CA GLY A 38 16.84 -10.17 -9.41
C GLY A 38 16.36 -9.75 -8.01
N ALA A 39 16.86 -8.61 -7.50
CA ALA A 39 16.53 -8.10 -6.17
C ALA A 39 15.23 -7.27 -6.13
N SER A 40 14.94 -6.52 -7.20
CA SER A 40 13.74 -5.70 -7.32
C SER A 40 12.46 -6.53 -7.37
N LEU A 41 12.48 -7.69 -8.05
CA LEU A 41 11.31 -8.57 -8.16
C LEU A 41 10.92 -9.20 -6.82
N GLY A 42 11.89 -9.59 -5.97
CA GLY A 42 11.60 -10.19 -4.67
C GLY A 42 10.94 -9.21 -3.69
N PHE A 43 11.32 -7.93 -3.75
CA PHE A 43 10.67 -6.88 -2.97
C PHE A 43 9.24 -6.63 -3.44
N VAL A 44 9.02 -6.52 -4.76
CA VAL A 44 7.70 -6.25 -5.34
C VAL A 44 6.74 -7.40 -5.02
N ASP A 45 7.19 -8.65 -5.09
CA ASP A 45 6.41 -9.83 -4.70
C ASP A 45 6.00 -9.79 -3.21
N GLU A 46 6.95 -9.48 -2.33
CA GLU A 46 6.65 -9.39 -0.89
C GLU A 46 5.68 -8.25 -0.60
N LEU A 47 5.86 -7.08 -1.23
CA LEU A 47 4.94 -5.96 -1.09
C LEU A 47 3.54 -6.31 -1.57
N GLU A 48 3.40 -6.91 -2.77
CA GLU A 48 2.12 -7.33 -3.34
C GLU A 48 1.38 -8.26 -2.38
N LYS A 49 2.08 -9.28 -1.87
CA LYS A 49 1.50 -10.24 -0.93
C LYS A 49 0.92 -9.55 0.29
N ARG A 50 1.67 -8.64 0.93
CA ARG A 50 1.23 -7.95 2.15
C ARG A 50 0.02 -7.04 1.91
N VAL A 51 -0.03 -6.36 0.76
CA VAL A 51 -1.19 -5.52 0.40
C VAL A 51 -2.41 -6.37 0.07
N ARG A 52 -2.25 -7.52 -0.61
CA ARG A 52 -3.34 -8.48 -0.85
C ARG A 52 -3.85 -9.11 0.44
N GLU A 53 -2.97 -9.45 1.40
CA GLU A 53 -3.37 -9.94 2.73
C GLU A 53 -4.24 -8.91 3.48
N LEU A 54 -3.86 -7.63 3.40
CA LEU A 54 -4.65 -6.53 3.93
C LEU A 54 -6.04 -6.47 3.25
N HIS A 55 -6.09 -6.53 1.92
CA HIS A 55 -7.35 -6.51 1.16
C HIS A 55 -8.25 -7.72 1.50
N ALA A 56 -7.66 -8.91 1.62
CA ALA A 56 -8.38 -10.12 2.03
C ALA A 56 -9.00 -9.97 3.42
N ALA A 57 -8.24 -9.45 4.40
CA ALA A 57 -8.75 -9.20 5.74
C ALA A 57 -9.94 -8.22 5.75
N MET A 58 -9.98 -7.24 4.82
CA MET A 58 -11.13 -6.36 4.63
C MET A 58 -12.34 -7.11 4.09
N GLY A 59 -12.15 -7.96 3.08
CA GLY A 59 -13.21 -8.78 2.50
C GLY A 59 -13.80 -9.81 3.48
N GLU A 60 -12.96 -10.35 4.37
CA GLU A 60 -13.37 -11.28 5.43
C GLU A 60 -13.98 -10.59 6.66
N GLY A 61 -13.97 -9.25 6.71
CA GLY A 61 -14.45 -8.48 7.86
C GLY A 61 -13.58 -8.61 9.12
N SER A 62 -12.39 -9.17 9.00
CA SER A 62 -11.42 -9.33 10.10
C SER A 62 -10.52 -8.10 10.26
N TYR A 63 -10.48 -7.22 9.27
CA TYR A 63 -9.72 -5.98 9.29
C TYR A 63 -10.23 -4.99 10.34
N ARG A 64 -9.30 -4.33 11.05
CA ARG A 64 -9.57 -3.26 11.99
C ARG A 64 -8.53 -2.15 11.86
N PHE A 65 -8.98 -0.91 12.02
CA PHE A 65 -8.08 0.23 12.22
C PHE A 65 -7.38 0.08 13.58
N VAL A 66 -6.05 0.17 13.60
CA VAL A 66 -5.23 0.09 14.81
C VAL A 66 -4.12 1.12 14.72
N ASP A 67 -3.74 1.75 15.84
CA ASP A 67 -2.63 2.73 15.87
C ASP A 67 -1.26 2.02 15.86
N GLN A 68 -1.02 1.24 14.82
CA GLN A 68 0.23 0.56 14.51
C GLN A 68 0.46 0.63 13.01
N ASP A 69 1.71 0.70 12.57
CA ASP A 69 2.01 0.69 11.15
C ASP A 69 1.66 -0.66 10.51
N LEU A 70 1.18 -0.62 9.27
CA LEU A 70 0.94 -1.81 8.46
C LEU A 70 2.27 -2.55 8.24
N PRO A 71 2.26 -3.90 8.19
CA PRO A 71 3.49 -4.69 8.11
C PRO A 71 4.31 -4.41 6.84
N PHE A 72 3.67 -3.96 5.75
CA PHE A 72 4.41 -3.59 4.55
C PHE A 72 5.17 -2.26 4.68
N MET A 73 4.92 -1.44 5.71
CA MET A 73 5.63 -0.17 5.89
C MET A 73 7.12 -0.35 6.15
N GLU A 74 7.53 -1.46 6.77
CA GLU A 74 8.94 -1.81 6.92
C GLU A 74 9.64 -1.95 5.56
N LEU A 75 8.93 -2.51 4.57
CA LEU A 75 9.40 -2.64 3.20
C LEU A 75 9.43 -1.27 2.52
N VAL A 76 8.37 -0.47 2.67
CA VAL A 76 8.28 0.88 2.09
C VAL A 76 9.33 1.83 2.65
N ASP A 77 9.79 1.65 3.87
CA ASP A 77 10.85 2.48 4.47
C ASP A 77 12.25 2.04 4.04
N LYS A 78 12.45 0.73 3.82
CA LYS A 78 13.72 0.14 3.42
C LYS A 78 14.16 0.53 2.00
N TYR A 79 13.22 0.80 1.09
CA TYR A 79 13.52 1.14 -0.31
C TYR A 79 13.37 2.64 -0.59
N ASP A 80 14.24 3.12 -1.47
CA ASP A 80 14.31 4.54 -1.84
C ASP A 80 13.03 5.02 -2.53
N THR A 81 12.71 6.31 -2.36
CA THR A 81 11.49 6.92 -2.93
C THR A 81 11.46 6.82 -4.46
N ASN A 82 12.62 6.81 -5.11
CA ASN A 82 12.72 6.69 -6.57
C ASN A 82 12.35 5.29 -7.10
N ALA A 83 12.33 4.26 -6.24
CA ALA A 83 11.95 2.90 -6.62
C ALA A 83 10.43 2.65 -6.55
N LEU A 84 9.67 3.53 -5.88
CA LEU A 84 8.25 3.36 -5.60
C LEU A 84 7.46 4.61 -6.01
N PRO A 85 7.01 4.72 -7.27
CA PRO A 85 6.28 5.89 -7.77
C PRO A 85 4.96 6.14 -7.00
N PHE A 86 4.36 5.10 -6.43
CA PHE A 86 3.13 5.14 -5.63
C PHE A 86 3.38 5.09 -4.10
N ARG A 87 4.59 5.38 -3.63
CA ARG A 87 4.91 5.39 -2.19
C ARG A 87 3.96 6.27 -1.37
N TYR A 88 3.48 7.36 -1.97
CA TYR A 88 2.53 8.27 -1.33
C TYR A 88 1.21 7.56 -0.97
N LEU A 89 0.71 6.68 -1.86
CA LEU A 89 -0.52 5.93 -1.68
C LEU A 89 -0.40 4.94 -0.52
N LEU A 90 0.71 4.20 -0.45
CA LEU A 90 0.98 3.28 0.66
C LEU A 90 1.04 4.00 2.02
N ARG A 91 1.61 5.21 2.03
CA ARG A 91 1.63 6.06 3.23
C ARG A 91 0.24 6.58 3.61
N GLN A 92 -0.60 6.92 2.64
CA GLN A 92 -2.00 7.32 2.89
C GLN A 92 -2.83 6.18 3.46
N ILE A 93 -2.65 4.97 2.91
CA ILE A 93 -3.29 3.77 3.41
C ILE A 93 -2.87 3.54 4.88
N ASN A 94 -1.57 3.59 5.16
CA ASN A 94 -1.05 3.42 6.51
C ASN A 94 -1.53 4.50 7.49
N GLU A 95 -1.56 5.77 7.08
CA GLU A 95 -2.05 6.85 7.93
C GLU A 95 -3.54 6.67 8.27
N THR A 96 -4.34 6.23 7.31
CA THR A 96 -5.76 5.92 7.52
C THR A 96 -5.92 4.68 8.41
N HIS A 97 -5.09 3.65 8.22
CA HIS A 97 -5.04 2.47 9.10
C HIS A 97 -4.82 2.87 10.56
N ARG A 98 -3.84 3.74 10.80
CA ARG A 98 -3.41 4.19 12.13
C ARG A 98 -4.40 5.09 12.83
N LYS A 99 -4.90 6.09 12.10
CA LYS A 99 -5.70 7.17 12.69
C LYS A 99 -7.20 6.99 12.46
N GLY A 100 -7.61 5.92 11.77
CA GLY A 100 -8.98 5.74 11.31
C GLY A 100 -9.38 6.72 10.22
N LEU A 101 -10.65 6.65 9.83
CA LEU A 101 -11.23 7.47 8.78
C LEU A 101 -11.30 8.96 9.18
N ASP A 102 -11.15 9.84 8.20
CA ASP A 102 -11.38 11.29 8.32
C ASP A 102 -12.87 11.59 8.15
N VAL A 103 -13.68 11.09 9.07
CA VAL A 103 -15.08 11.51 9.21
C VAL A 103 -15.04 12.88 9.85
N GLY A 104 -14.99 13.94 9.03
CA GLY A 104 -14.79 15.32 9.51
C GLY A 104 -15.55 15.60 10.80
N ASP A 105 -14.86 16.18 11.79
CA ASP A 105 -15.47 16.63 13.05
C ASP A 105 -16.69 17.49 12.69
N THR A 106 -17.87 17.05 13.11
CA THR A 106 -19.16 17.74 12.89
C THR A 106 -19.17 19.10 13.57
#